data_AF-A0A1H3J2L0-F1
#
_entry.id   AF-A0A1H3J2L0-F1
#
_cell.length_a   1.000
_cell.length_b   1.000
_cell.length_c   1.000
_cell.angle_alpha   90.00
_cell.angle_beta   90.00
_cell.angle_gamma   90.00
#
_symmetry.space_group_name_H-M   'P 1'
#
loop_
_entity.id
_entity.type
_entity.pdbx_description
1 polymer ?
#
loop_
_entity_poly.entity_id
_entity_poly.type
_entity_poly.pdbx_seq_one_letter_code
_entity_poly.pdbx_strand_id
1 'polypeptide(L)'
;MNKLRLVIVFLALFFSGAGLYVQFDWRSDNAALLAFAQSVIQDDNVITAQDIERLNALVYSTGGFAKNDRYFIFPALGPTPTQIMQEGGDCADKSRLLAAILDELNVPATLVMLSPCDTCAFGHTVVEAITKDGAIAVDPIYNISFPSPDGRYYGIQALRNDADILQTRLDELILQRGPEDKVAFYRLGPDGIHYSYPVTVNWAKNSLTQFVGLFLARYIDEPSLIYRPRWLEDPKLLISSILGVLSICSIGLVLMTVFLPHLITRIKG
;
A
#
# COMPACT_ATOMS: atom_id res chain seq x y z
N MET A 1 15.11 36.12 -25.82
CA MET A 1 15.30 34.95 -24.92
C MET A 1 15.75 33.77 -25.76
N ASN A 2 16.85 33.07 -25.41
CA ASN A 2 17.30 31.89 -26.17
C ASN A 2 16.22 30.79 -26.15
N LYS A 3 16.01 30.07 -27.26
CA LYS A 3 15.09 28.93 -27.39
C LYS A 3 15.19 27.95 -26.21
N LEU A 4 16.41 27.67 -25.74
CA LEU A 4 16.65 26.81 -24.58
C LEU A 4 15.98 27.31 -23.29
N ARG A 5 16.04 28.61 -22.99
CA ARG A 5 15.42 29.18 -21.78
C ARG A 5 13.89 29.07 -21.84
N LEU A 6 13.31 29.24 -23.02
CA LEU A 6 11.88 29.09 -23.23
C LEU A 6 11.43 27.64 -22.99
N VAL A 7 12.21 26.65 -23.47
CA VAL A 7 11.95 25.23 -23.20
C VAL A 7 12.01 24.92 -21.71
N ILE A 8 13.02 25.41 -20.98
CA ILE A 8 13.16 25.19 -19.53
C ILE A 8 11.96 25.77 -18.77
N VAL A 9 11.53 27.00 -19.12
CA VAL A 9 10.34 27.61 -18.50
C VAL A 9 9.08 26.79 -18.80
N PHE A 10 8.90 26.34 -20.04
CA PHE A 10 7.76 25.52 -20.41
C PHE A 10 7.73 24.19 -19.64
N LEU A 11 8.86 23.49 -19.53
CA LEU A 11 8.98 22.26 -18.73
C LEU A 11 8.66 22.50 -17.27
N ALA A 12 9.15 23.60 -16.67
CA ALA A 12 8.84 23.96 -15.29
C ALA A 12 7.34 24.17 -15.08
N LEU A 13 6.67 24.90 -15.98
CA LEU A 13 5.23 25.11 -15.93
C LEU A 13 4.46 23.79 -16.10
N PHE A 14 4.88 22.97 -17.07
CA PHE A 14 4.25 21.68 -17.35
C PHE A 14 4.31 20.72 -16.16
N PHE A 15 5.51 20.46 -15.62
CA PHE A 15 5.66 19.55 -14.47
C PHE A 15 4.96 20.06 -13.22
N SER A 16 4.98 21.38 -12.97
CA SER A 16 4.28 21.97 -11.83
C SER A 16 2.76 21.85 -11.98
N GLY A 17 2.21 22.18 -13.15
CA GLY A 17 0.79 22.06 -13.42
C GLY A 17 0.29 20.63 -13.36
N ALA A 18 1.01 19.70 -13.99
CA ALA A 18 0.69 18.27 -13.96
C ALA A 18 0.80 17.70 -12.54
N GLY A 19 1.85 18.04 -11.78
CA GLY A 19 2.03 17.59 -10.41
C GLY A 19 0.91 18.08 -9.49
N LEU A 20 0.52 19.36 -9.59
CA LEU A 20 -0.60 19.91 -8.82
C LEU A 20 -1.94 19.23 -9.16
N TYR A 21 -2.18 18.95 -10.44
CA TYR A 21 -3.38 18.24 -10.88
C TYR A 21 -3.45 16.82 -10.29
N VAL A 22 -2.38 16.03 -10.46
CA VAL A 22 -2.33 14.65 -9.93
C VAL A 22 -2.43 14.65 -8.41
N GLN A 23 -1.80 15.61 -7.72
CA GLN A 23 -1.90 15.74 -6.26
C GLN A 23 -3.32 16.07 -5.80
N PHE A 24 -4.03 16.94 -6.51
CA PHE A 24 -5.41 17.28 -6.20
C PHE A 24 -6.34 16.07 -6.41
N ASP A 25 -6.18 15.39 -7.54
CA ASP A 25 -6.92 14.17 -7.89
C ASP A 25 -6.66 13.05 -6.86
N TRP A 26 -5.41 12.87 -6.42
CA TRP A 26 -5.05 11.95 -5.33
C TRP A 26 -5.75 12.31 -4.00
N ARG A 27 -5.80 13.60 -3.63
CA ARG A 27 -6.51 14.02 -2.42
C ARG A 27 -8.02 13.80 -2.50
N SER A 28 -8.60 13.97 -3.68
CA SER A 28 -10.02 13.68 -3.92
C SER A 28 -10.30 12.19 -3.73
N ASP A 29 -9.42 11.32 -4.25
CA ASP A 29 -9.51 9.87 -4.05
C ASP A 29 -9.43 9.50 -2.56
N ASN A 30 -8.47 10.06 -1.85
CA ASN A 30 -8.30 9.83 -0.41
C ASN A 30 -9.52 10.26 0.41
N ALA A 31 -10.14 11.38 0.07
CA ALA A 31 -11.38 11.81 0.72
C ALA A 31 -12.51 10.80 0.50
N ALA A 32 -12.59 10.17 -0.68
CA ALA A 32 -13.54 9.10 -0.94
C ALA A 32 -13.23 7.83 -0.14
N LEU A 33 -11.95 7.45 0.01
CA LEU A 33 -11.54 6.32 0.86
C LEU A 33 -11.89 6.56 2.33
N LEU A 34 -11.65 7.77 2.84
CA LEU A 34 -12.00 8.14 4.21
C LEU A 34 -13.51 8.08 4.43
N ALA A 35 -14.30 8.64 3.52
CA ALA A 35 -15.76 8.58 3.59
C ALA A 35 -16.28 7.14 3.53
N PHE A 36 -15.66 6.29 2.72
CA PHE A 36 -15.96 4.86 2.65
C PHE A 36 -15.67 4.16 3.98
N ALA A 37 -14.53 4.45 4.60
CA ALA A 37 -14.15 3.87 5.88
C ALA A 37 -15.06 4.29 7.04
N GLN A 38 -15.43 5.57 7.09
CA GLN A 38 -16.31 6.14 8.12
C GLN A 38 -17.72 5.53 8.13
N SER A 39 -18.11 4.78 7.09
CA SER A 39 -19.40 4.07 7.07
C SER A 39 -19.50 2.91 8.08
N VAL A 40 -18.36 2.40 8.57
CA VAL A 40 -18.32 1.24 9.50
C VAL A 40 -17.57 1.49 10.81
N ILE A 41 -16.90 2.64 10.93
CA ILE A 41 -16.19 3.04 12.15
C ILE A 41 -17.19 3.69 13.11
N GLN A 42 -17.14 3.30 14.38
CA GLN A 42 -18.12 3.73 15.39
C GLN A 42 -17.65 4.93 16.24
N ASP A 43 -16.35 5.13 16.40
CA ASP A 43 -15.74 6.22 17.19
C ASP A 43 -14.63 6.90 16.38
N ASP A 44 -14.68 8.23 16.30
CA ASP A 44 -13.78 9.03 15.47
C ASP A 44 -12.38 9.21 16.10
N ASN A 45 -12.17 8.83 17.37
CA ASN A 45 -10.96 9.22 18.09
C ASN A 45 -9.86 8.16 18.14
N VAL A 46 -10.20 6.86 18.08
CA VAL A 46 -9.23 5.77 18.18
C VAL A 46 -9.70 4.58 17.35
N ILE A 47 -8.96 4.27 16.28
CA ILE A 47 -9.21 3.05 15.50
C ILE A 47 -8.76 1.83 16.30
N THR A 48 -9.70 0.94 16.58
CA THR A 48 -9.46 -0.32 17.29
C THR A 48 -9.20 -1.46 16.30
N ALA A 49 -8.67 -2.59 16.79
CA ALA A 49 -8.51 -3.79 15.97
C ALA A 49 -9.86 -4.34 15.46
N GLN A 50 -10.95 -4.13 16.19
CA GLN A 50 -12.31 -4.48 15.76
C GLN A 50 -12.80 -3.60 14.61
N ASP A 51 -12.42 -2.31 14.59
CA ASP A 51 -12.72 -1.44 13.45
C ASP A 51 -11.97 -1.89 12.20
N ILE A 52 -10.73 -2.35 12.34
CA ILE A 52 -9.95 -2.93 11.23
C ILE A 52 -10.59 -4.22 10.72
N GLU A 53 -11.12 -5.07 11.60
CA GLU A 53 -11.89 -6.25 11.20
C GLU A 53 -13.17 -5.88 10.44
N ARG A 54 -13.91 -4.86 10.87
CA ARG A 54 -15.08 -4.34 10.16
C ARG A 54 -14.71 -3.77 8.78
N LEU A 55 -13.62 -3.01 8.70
CA LEU A 55 -13.08 -2.50 7.44
C LEU A 55 -12.64 -3.64 6.52
N ASN A 56 -12.03 -4.70 7.05
CA ASN A 56 -11.68 -5.88 6.29
C ASN A 56 -12.92 -6.56 5.68
N ALA A 57 -13.98 -6.70 6.47
CA ALA A 57 -15.25 -7.24 6.00
C ALA A 57 -15.91 -6.35 4.94
N LEU A 58 -15.83 -5.02 5.10
CA LEU A 58 -16.30 -4.06 4.11
C LEU A 58 -15.52 -4.14 2.79
N VAL A 59 -14.19 -4.23 2.86
CA VAL A 59 -13.33 -4.40 1.67
C VAL A 59 -13.59 -5.76 1.00
N TYR A 60 -13.81 -6.82 1.77
CA TYR A 60 -14.16 -8.13 1.24
C TYR A 60 -15.44 -8.09 0.40
N SER A 61 -16.48 -7.42 0.90
CA SER A 61 -17.78 -7.31 0.20
C SER A 61 -17.79 -6.33 -0.98
N THR A 62 -16.71 -5.58 -1.18
CA THR A 62 -16.62 -4.55 -2.22
C THR A 62 -16.13 -5.12 -3.55
N GLY A 63 -16.94 -5.00 -4.60
CA GLY A 63 -16.58 -5.42 -5.96
C GLY A 63 -16.34 -6.92 -6.13
N GLY A 64 -15.70 -7.30 -7.24
CA GLY A 64 -15.35 -8.69 -7.54
C GLY A 64 -14.03 -9.16 -6.92
N PHE A 65 -13.70 -10.43 -7.17
CA PHE A 65 -12.43 -11.07 -6.78
C PHE A 65 -11.50 -11.37 -7.96
N ALA A 66 -11.92 -11.02 -9.17
CA ALA A 66 -11.08 -11.12 -10.35
C ALA A 66 -10.00 -10.03 -10.27
N LYS A 67 -8.83 -10.31 -10.85
CA LYS A 67 -7.75 -9.33 -10.97
C LYS A 67 -8.27 -8.07 -11.64
N ASN A 68 -7.91 -6.91 -11.09
CA ASN A 68 -8.27 -5.63 -11.68
C ASN A 68 -7.19 -5.22 -12.70
N ASP A 69 -7.55 -5.22 -13.98
CA ASP A 69 -6.66 -4.87 -15.08
C ASP A 69 -6.66 -3.36 -15.42
N ARG A 70 -7.39 -2.54 -14.65
CA ARG A 70 -7.29 -1.07 -14.77
C ARG A 70 -5.93 -0.58 -14.28
N TYR A 71 -5.60 0.62 -14.72
CA TYR A 71 -4.40 1.31 -14.29
C TYR A 71 -4.60 2.82 -14.33
N PHE A 72 -3.76 3.56 -13.60
CA PHE A 72 -3.81 5.01 -13.58
C PHE A 72 -3.31 5.63 -14.90
N ILE A 73 -1.99 5.53 -15.16
CA ILE A 73 -1.35 6.05 -16.39
C ILE A 73 -0.64 4.94 -17.15
N PHE A 74 0.05 4.05 -16.43
CA PHE A 74 0.82 2.95 -17.00
C PHE A 74 0.38 1.61 -16.42
N PRO A 75 0.24 0.54 -17.22
CA PRO A 75 -0.13 -0.79 -16.72
C PRO A 75 0.78 -1.30 -15.60
N ALA A 76 2.07 -0.92 -15.61
CA ALA A 76 3.04 -1.32 -14.59
C ALA A 76 2.74 -0.80 -13.18
N LEU A 77 1.92 0.25 -13.05
CA LEU A 77 1.53 0.81 -11.75
C LEU A 77 0.30 0.12 -11.16
N GLY A 78 -0.49 -0.59 -11.97
CA GLY A 78 -1.74 -1.19 -11.53
C GLY A 78 -2.84 -0.15 -11.21
N PRO A 79 -3.97 -0.63 -10.67
CA PRO A 79 -5.13 0.19 -10.36
C PRO A 79 -4.91 1.07 -9.12
N THR A 80 -5.60 2.20 -9.07
CA THR A 80 -5.66 3.05 -7.86
C THR A 80 -6.57 2.42 -6.81
N PRO A 81 -6.42 2.76 -5.52
CA PRO A 81 -7.33 2.28 -4.48
C PRO A 81 -8.80 2.56 -4.79
N THR A 82 -9.13 3.74 -5.35
CA THR A 82 -10.51 4.07 -5.77
C THR A 82 -11.03 3.22 -6.93
N GLN A 83 -10.16 2.84 -7.88
CA GLN A 83 -10.54 1.90 -8.95
C GLN A 83 -10.80 0.50 -8.37
N ILE A 84 -9.98 0.06 -7.40
CA ILE A 84 -10.18 -1.21 -6.68
C ILE A 84 -11.48 -1.16 -5.87
N MET A 85 -11.78 -0.04 -5.22
CA MET A 85 -13.03 0.15 -4.48
C MET A 85 -14.27 0.08 -5.39
N GLN A 86 -14.16 0.50 -6.66
CA GLN A 86 -15.28 0.47 -7.60
C GLN A 86 -15.50 -0.91 -8.22
N GLU A 87 -14.43 -1.65 -8.53
CA GLU A 87 -14.52 -2.87 -9.32
C GLU A 87 -14.15 -4.15 -8.57
N GLY A 88 -13.51 -4.01 -7.41
CA GLY A 88 -12.84 -5.08 -6.70
C GLY A 88 -11.45 -5.36 -7.28
N GLY A 89 -10.97 -6.57 -7.02
CA GLY A 89 -9.61 -6.97 -7.38
C GLY A 89 -9.21 -8.29 -6.73
N ASP A 90 -8.00 -8.75 -7.05
CA ASP A 90 -7.42 -9.94 -6.44
C ASP A 90 -6.91 -9.67 -5.01
N CYS A 91 -6.16 -10.62 -4.44
CA CYS A 91 -5.60 -10.50 -3.09
C CYS A 91 -4.69 -9.28 -2.91
N ALA A 92 -3.89 -8.93 -3.92
CA ALA A 92 -2.98 -7.80 -3.85
C ALA A 92 -3.75 -6.49 -3.97
N ASP A 93 -4.76 -6.44 -4.85
CA ASP A 93 -5.60 -5.27 -5.03
C ASP A 93 -6.42 -4.97 -3.77
N LYS A 94 -7.15 -5.95 -3.21
CA LYS A 94 -7.95 -5.73 -2.00
C LYS A 94 -7.10 -5.37 -0.78
N SER A 95 -5.90 -5.95 -0.66
CA SER A 95 -4.95 -5.58 0.39
C SER A 95 -4.44 -4.15 0.21
N ARG A 96 -4.15 -3.71 -1.03
CA ARG A 96 -3.80 -2.29 -1.31
C ARG A 96 -4.93 -1.34 -0.94
N LEU A 97 -6.18 -1.69 -1.26
CA LEU A 97 -7.34 -0.87 -0.89
C LEU A 97 -7.43 -0.73 0.64
N LEU A 98 -7.36 -1.84 1.38
CA LEU A 98 -7.44 -1.80 2.83
C LEU A 98 -6.27 -1.01 3.44
N ALA A 99 -5.04 -1.23 3.00
CA ALA A 99 -3.88 -0.48 3.48
C ALA A 99 -4.02 1.03 3.21
N ALA A 100 -4.49 1.42 2.01
CA ALA A 100 -4.72 2.82 1.68
C ALA A 100 -5.81 3.47 2.56
N ILE A 101 -6.88 2.73 2.89
CA ILE A 101 -7.92 3.18 3.83
C ILE A 101 -7.33 3.39 5.24
N LEU A 102 -6.53 2.44 5.73
CA LEU A 102 -5.93 2.52 7.06
C LEU A 102 -4.96 3.70 7.17
N ASP A 103 -4.19 3.99 6.10
CA ASP A 103 -3.33 5.16 6.04
C ASP A 103 -4.12 6.47 6.13
N GLU A 104 -5.31 6.58 5.51
CA GLU A 104 -6.19 7.76 5.66
C GLU A 104 -6.72 7.93 7.09
N LEU A 105 -6.83 6.83 7.83
CA LEU A 105 -7.20 6.82 9.24
C LEU A 105 -5.99 7.01 10.17
N ASN A 106 -4.80 7.27 9.63
CA ASN A 106 -3.53 7.36 10.36
C ASN A 106 -3.19 6.08 11.16
N VAL A 107 -3.60 4.91 10.66
CA VAL A 107 -3.23 3.61 11.19
C VAL A 107 -2.08 3.06 10.36
N PRO A 108 -0.86 2.91 10.91
CA PRO A 108 0.26 2.36 10.16
C PRO A 108 -0.08 0.95 9.65
N ALA A 109 -0.10 0.77 8.34
CA ALA A 109 -0.37 -0.51 7.70
C ALA A 109 0.69 -0.85 6.65
N THR A 110 0.86 -2.13 6.36
CA THR A 110 1.72 -2.58 5.26
C THR A 110 1.19 -3.86 4.62
N LEU A 111 1.47 -4.00 3.32
CA LEU A 111 1.19 -5.24 2.59
C LEU A 111 2.22 -6.30 2.95
N VAL A 112 1.73 -7.50 3.19
CA VAL A 112 2.54 -8.66 3.52
C VAL A 112 2.28 -9.73 2.47
N MET A 113 3.32 -10.08 1.72
CA MET A 113 3.24 -11.13 0.71
C MET A 113 3.61 -12.46 1.35
N LEU A 114 2.78 -13.46 1.10
CA LEU A 114 2.93 -14.80 1.65
C LEU A 114 3.44 -15.76 0.57
N SER A 115 4.33 -16.65 0.98
CA SER A 115 4.91 -17.68 0.13
C SER A 115 4.93 -19.02 0.85
N PRO A 116 4.85 -20.15 0.12
CA PRO A 116 4.96 -21.48 0.73
C PRO A 116 6.36 -21.81 1.26
N CYS A 117 7.39 -21.10 0.78
CA CYS A 117 8.78 -21.30 1.17
C CYS A 117 9.61 -20.04 0.87
N ASP A 118 10.77 -19.89 1.51
CA ASP A 118 11.67 -18.72 1.38
C ASP A 118 12.06 -18.36 -0.07
N THR A 119 12.12 -19.36 -0.96
CA THR A 119 12.52 -19.19 -2.37
C THR A 119 11.34 -19.31 -3.33
N CYS A 120 10.13 -19.52 -2.82
CA CYS A 120 8.94 -19.72 -3.62
C CYS A 120 8.40 -18.37 -4.13
N ALA A 121 7.64 -18.42 -5.23
CA ALA A 121 6.91 -17.23 -5.66
C ALA A 121 5.85 -16.85 -4.61
N PHE A 122 5.63 -15.55 -4.44
CA PHE A 122 4.54 -15.04 -3.61
C PHE A 122 3.20 -15.40 -4.24
N GLY A 123 2.37 -16.12 -3.49
CA GLY A 123 1.07 -16.60 -3.96
C GLY A 123 -0.13 -15.82 -3.42
N HIS A 124 0.07 -15.05 -2.34
CA HIS A 124 -1.01 -14.34 -1.66
C HIS A 124 -0.49 -13.04 -1.02
N THR A 125 -1.38 -12.09 -0.79
CA THR A 125 -1.08 -10.83 -0.10
C THR A 125 -2.15 -10.53 0.93
N VAL A 126 -1.72 -10.12 2.11
CA VAL A 126 -2.55 -9.73 3.26
C VAL A 126 -2.08 -8.37 3.80
N VAL A 127 -2.74 -7.85 4.84
CA VAL A 127 -2.39 -6.59 5.49
C VAL A 127 -1.99 -6.83 6.94
N GLU A 128 -0.91 -6.20 7.39
CA GLU A 128 -0.62 -6.00 8.81
C GLU A 128 -0.80 -4.54 9.18
N ALA A 129 -1.49 -4.28 10.28
CA ALA A 129 -1.73 -2.93 10.80
C ALA A 129 -1.32 -2.83 12.27
N ILE A 130 -0.81 -1.67 12.68
CA ILE A 130 -0.44 -1.39 14.08
C ILE A 130 -1.53 -0.55 14.74
N THR A 131 -2.14 -1.11 15.79
CA THR A 131 -3.05 -0.41 16.68
C THR A 131 -2.37 -0.08 18.00
N LYS A 132 -3.08 0.60 18.91
CA LYS A 132 -2.60 0.82 20.28
C LYS A 132 -2.43 -0.48 21.07
N ASP A 133 -3.22 -1.50 20.75
CA ASP A 133 -3.25 -2.79 21.47
C ASP A 133 -2.29 -3.82 20.87
N GLY A 134 -1.63 -3.48 19.76
CA GLY A 134 -0.67 -4.34 19.06
C GLY A 134 -0.93 -4.44 17.56
N ALA A 135 -0.18 -5.33 16.93
CA ALA A 135 -0.33 -5.64 15.52
C ALA A 135 -1.56 -6.53 15.28
N ILE A 136 -2.23 -6.32 14.16
CA ILE A 136 -3.31 -7.17 13.66
C ILE A 136 -3.01 -7.54 12.21
N ALA A 137 -3.05 -8.83 11.91
CA ALA A 137 -3.07 -9.33 10.54
C ALA A 137 -4.52 -9.54 10.08
N VAL A 138 -4.81 -9.13 8.84
CA VAL A 138 -6.11 -9.34 8.21
C VAL A 138 -5.95 -9.75 6.74
N ASP A 139 -6.85 -10.62 6.30
CA ASP A 139 -6.94 -11.12 4.94
C ASP A 139 -8.24 -10.62 4.27
N PRO A 140 -8.15 -9.65 3.36
CA PRO A 140 -9.32 -9.10 2.68
C PRO A 140 -9.90 -10.01 1.60
N ILE A 141 -9.17 -11.04 1.13
CA ILE A 141 -9.66 -11.91 0.06
C ILE A 141 -10.56 -13.03 0.60
N TYR A 142 -10.31 -13.45 1.85
CA TYR A 142 -11.06 -14.49 2.57
C TYR A 142 -11.86 -13.95 3.77
N ASN A 143 -11.80 -12.64 4.02
CA ASN A 143 -12.38 -11.98 5.19
C ASN A 143 -11.94 -12.65 6.50
N ILE A 144 -10.62 -12.79 6.70
CA ILE A 144 -10.04 -13.41 7.90
C ILE A 144 -9.40 -12.34 8.76
N SER A 145 -9.65 -12.43 10.06
CA SER A 145 -9.00 -11.75 11.16
C SER A 145 -8.49 -12.81 12.14
N PHE A 146 -7.51 -12.50 12.99
CA PHE A 146 -6.94 -13.47 13.93
C PHE A 146 -7.09 -12.99 15.38
N PRO A 147 -8.29 -13.04 15.98
CA PRO A 147 -8.46 -12.69 17.39
C PRO A 147 -7.71 -13.69 18.28
N SER A 148 -7.12 -13.20 19.38
CA SER A 148 -6.46 -14.02 20.39
C SER A 148 -7.38 -14.24 21.62
N PRO A 149 -7.12 -15.28 22.43
CA PRO A 149 -7.96 -15.60 23.59
C PRO A 149 -8.07 -14.51 24.65
N ASP A 150 -7.11 -13.59 24.71
CA ASP A 150 -7.10 -12.44 25.62
C ASP A 150 -7.87 -11.22 25.09
N GLY A 151 -8.55 -11.36 23.94
CA GLY A 151 -9.34 -10.30 23.31
C GLY A 151 -8.53 -9.33 22.44
N ARG A 152 -7.23 -9.60 22.24
CA ARG A 152 -6.39 -8.90 21.26
C ARG A 152 -6.45 -9.59 19.90
N TYR A 153 -5.50 -9.26 19.02
CA TYR A 153 -5.33 -9.91 17.73
C TYR A 153 -3.87 -10.33 17.53
N TYR A 154 -3.68 -11.38 16.73
CA TYR A 154 -2.38 -11.82 16.27
C TYR A 154 -1.94 -10.98 15.06
N GLY A 155 -0.70 -10.51 15.11
CA GLY A 155 0.03 -9.94 13.96
C GLY A 155 0.76 -11.04 13.16
N ILE A 156 1.47 -10.62 12.12
CA ILE A 156 2.20 -11.51 11.21
C ILE A 156 3.30 -12.28 11.94
N GLN A 157 4.00 -11.65 12.87
CA GLN A 157 5.05 -12.32 13.64
C GLN A 157 4.52 -13.52 14.43
N ALA A 158 3.34 -13.39 15.04
CA ALA A 158 2.72 -14.48 15.78
C ALA A 158 2.30 -15.62 14.82
N LEU A 159 1.66 -15.27 13.70
CA LEU A 159 1.26 -16.23 12.67
C LEU A 159 2.44 -16.95 12.00
N ARG A 160 3.60 -16.30 11.91
CA ARG A 160 4.84 -16.91 11.44
C ARG A 160 5.36 -17.95 12.43
N ASN A 161 5.35 -17.61 13.71
CA ASN A 161 5.93 -18.44 14.77
C ASN A 161 5.04 -19.63 15.14
N ASP A 162 3.73 -19.52 14.90
CA ASP A 162 2.75 -20.55 15.24
C ASP A 162 1.72 -20.73 14.10
N ALA A 163 1.89 -21.80 13.34
CA ALA A 163 1.02 -22.15 12.22
C ALA A 163 -0.37 -22.65 12.67
N ASP A 164 -0.50 -23.11 13.91
CA ASP A 164 -1.76 -23.65 14.43
C ASP A 164 -2.81 -22.55 14.62
N ILE A 165 -2.38 -21.29 14.75
CA ILE A 165 -3.28 -20.13 14.79
C ILE A 165 -4.11 -20.03 13.50
N LEU A 166 -3.47 -20.19 12.34
CA LEU A 166 -4.18 -20.15 11.06
C LEU A 166 -5.15 -21.31 10.94
N GLN A 167 -4.69 -22.54 11.21
CA GLN A 167 -5.51 -23.74 11.08
C GLN A 167 -6.75 -23.64 11.97
N THR A 168 -6.56 -23.33 13.26
CA THR A 168 -7.64 -23.15 14.22
C THR A 168 -8.63 -22.11 13.74
N ARG A 169 -8.14 -20.97 13.24
CA ARG A 169 -9.00 -19.90 12.76
C ARG A 169 -9.82 -20.29 11.52
N LEU A 170 -9.22 -21.04 10.59
CA LEU A 170 -9.94 -21.55 9.43
C LEU A 170 -11.04 -22.53 9.84
N ASP A 171 -10.75 -23.45 10.75
CA ASP A 171 -11.73 -24.43 11.24
C ASP A 171 -12.93 -23.73 11.92
N GLU A 172 -12.66 -22.71 12.74
CA GLU A 172 -13.71 -21.87 13.34
C GLU A 172 -14.57 -21.16 12.27
N LEU A 173 -13.93 -20.53 11.29
CA LEU A 173 -14.64 -19.77 10.26
C LEU A 173 -15.45 -20.68 9.34
N ILE A 174 -14.95 -21.87 9.00
CA ILE A 174 -15.68 -22.87 8.21
C ILE A 174 -16.91 -23.35 9.00
N LEU A 175 -16.75 -23.61 10.30
CA LEU A 175 -17.87 -24.00 11.16
C LEU A 175 -18.93 -22.90 11.25
N GLN A 176 -18.52 -21.63 11.34
CA GLN A 176 -19.42 -20.48 11.49
C GLN A 176 -20.11 -20.07 10.18
N ARG A 177 -19.38 -20.08 9.06
CA ARG A 177 -19.84 -19.57 7.76
C ARG A 177 -20.36 -20.66 6.83
N GLY A 178 -20.04 -21.91 7.12
CA GLY A 178 -20.44 -23.08 6.35
C GLY A 178 -19.42 -23.48 5.28
N PRO A 179 -19.56 -24.70 4.73
CA PRO A 179 -18.59 -25.30 3.80
C PRO A 179 -18.61 -24.68 2.39
N GLU A 180 -19.65 -23.90 2.05
CA GLU A 180 -19.74 -23.20 0.76
C GLU A 180 -19.07 -21.81 0.80
N ASP A 181 -18.69 -21.32 1.99
CA ASP A 181 -17.98 -20.05 2.11
C ASP A 181 -16.58 -20.16 1.49
N LYS A 182 -16.10 -19.07 0.90
CA LYS A 182 -14.79 -18.99 0.25
C LYS A 182 -13.64 -19.44 1.16
N VAL A 183 -13.76 -19.22 2.48
CA VAL A 183 -12.78 -19.65 3.48
C VAL A 183 -12.58 -21.18 3.51
N ALA A 184 -13.59 -21.97 3.18
CA ALA A 184 -13.47 -23.43 3.11
C ALA A 184 -12.56 -23.90 1.97
N PHE A 185 -12.32 -23.04 0.98
CA PHE A 185 -11.42 -23.28 -0.15
C PHE A 185 -10.05 -22.63 0.06
N TYR A 186 -9.71 -22.24 1.29
CA TYR A 186 -8.38 -21.75 1.63
C TYR A 186 -7.35 -22.86 1.34
N ARG A 187 -6.34 -22.54 0.53
CA ARG A 187 -5.36 -23.53 0.07
C ARG A 187 -4.34 -23.79 1.17
N LEU A 188 -4.59 -24.80 1.97
CA LEU A 188 -3.63 -25.37 2.92
C LEU A 188 -2.70 -26.41 2.24
N GLY A 189 -1.66 -26.83 2.95
CA GLY A 189 -0.70 -27.85 2.49
C GLY A 189 0.59 -27.27 1.91
N PRO A 190 1.54 -28.10 1.45
CA PRO A 190 2.92 -27.67 1.13
C PRO A 190 3.05 -26.53 0.11
N ASP A 191 2.14 -26.49 -0.87
CA ASP A 191 2.09 -25.45 -1.93
C ASP A 191 1.01 -24.38 -1.65
N GLY A 192 0.48 -24.38 -0.42
CA GLY A 192 -0.60 -23.52 0.03
C GLY A 192 -0.16 -22.11 0.44
N ILE A 193 -1.06 -21.40 1.10
CA ILE A 193 -0.79 -20.07 1.65
C ILE A 193 -0.31 -20.23 3.09
N HIS A 194 0.89 -19.71 3.38
CA HIS A 194 1.53 -19.83 4.69
C HIS A 194 2.00 -18.49 5.22
N TYR A 195 1.85 -18.30 6.54
CA TYR A 195 2.40 -17.14 7.25
C TYR A 195 3.85 -17.37 7.71
N SER A 196 4.43 -18.55 7.46
CA SER A 196 5.79 -18.90 7.86
C SER A 196 6.87 -18.15 7.07
N TYR A 197 6.57 -17.71 5.85
CA TYR A 197 7.50 -16.97 4.98
C TYR A 197 6.90 -15.64 4.48
N PRO A 198 6.51 -14.73 5.40
CA PRO A 198 5.96 -13.45 5.04
C PRO A 198 7.08 -12.48 4.72
N VAL A 199 6.92 -11.70 3.65
CA VAL A 199 7.77 -10.55 3.38
C VAL A 199 6.92 -9.34 3.06
N THR A 200 7.26 -8.22 3.66
CA THR A 200 6.68 -6.94 3.31
C THR A 200 7.23 -6.51 1.98
N VAL A 201 8.53 -6.56 1.68
CA VAL A 201 9.11 -6.13 0.38
C VAL A 201 9.75 -7.28 -0.38
N ASN A 202 9.48 -7.38 -1.70
CA ASN A 202 10.22 -8.29 -2.58
C ASN A 202 11.58 -7.66 -2.93
N TRP A 203 12.52 -7.77 -2.00
CA TRP A 203 13.87 -7.24 -2.18
C TRP A 203 14.58 -7.84 -3.39
N ALA A 204 14.25 -9.10 -3.75
CA ALA A 204 14.85 -9.80 -4.88
C ALA A 204 14.33 -9.35 -6.27
N LYS A 205 13.30 -8.48 -6.34
CA LYS A 205 12.61 -8.11 -7.59
C LYS A 205 13.53 -7.50 -8.65
N ASN A 206 14.44 -6.60 -8.27
CA ASN A 206 15.40 -5.97 -9.18
C ASN A 206 16.66 -5.52 -8.42
N SER A 207 17.72 -5.14 -9.16
CA SER A 207 19.01 -4.76 -8.58
C SER A 207 18.93 -3.57 -7.63
N LEU A 208 18.02 -2.62 -7.87
CA LEU A 208 17.84 -1.47 -6.98
C LEU A 208 17.22 -1.91 -5.65
N THR A 209 16.13 -2.69 -5.68
CA THR A 209 15.52 -3.21 -4.44
C THR A 209 16.49 -4.12 -3.69
N GLN A 210 17.28 -4.95 -4.40
CA GLN A 210 18.29 -5.81 -3.77
C GLN A 210 19.35 -4.96 -3.06
N PHE A 211 19.85 -3.92 -3.70
CA PHE A 211 20.83 -2.99 -3.10
C PHE A 211 20.26 -2.31 -1.85
N VAL A 212 19.04 -1.77 -1.92
CA VAL A 212 18.38 -1.13 -0.78
C VAL A 212 18.16 -2.13 0.36
N GLY A 213 17.69 -3.35 0.06
CA GLY A 213 17.50 -4.41 1.04
C GLY A 213 18.81 -4.79 1.73
N LEU A 214 19.89 -4.97 0.97
CA LEU A 214 21.23 -5.27 1.50
C LEU A 214 21.77 -4.14 2.39
N PHE A 215 21.46 -2.88 2.05
CA PHE A 215 21.84 -1.74 2.87
C PHE A 215 21.05 -1.72 4.19
N LEU A 216 19.72 -1.89 4.14
CA LEU A 216 18.85 -1.89 5.32
C LEU A 216 19.16 -3.06 6.27
N ALA A 217 19.50 -4.24 5.72
CA ALA A 217 19.90 -5.40 6.49
C ALA A 217 21.14 -5.18 7.39
N ARG A 218 21.90 -4.09 7.18
CA ARG A 218 23.02 -3.72 8.07
C ARG A 218 22.58 -2.97 9.33
N TYR A 219 21.35 -2.46 9.35
CA TYR A 219 20.84 -1.60 10.41
C TYR A 219 19.58 -2.14 11.09
N ILE A 220 18.92 -3.13 10.49
CA ILE A 220 17.65 -3.69 10.94
C ILE A 220 17.76 -5.22 10.90
N ASP A 221 17.41 -5.88 12.01
CA ASP A 221 17.52 -7.33 12.15
C ASP A 221 16.60 -8.09 11.17
N GLU A 222 15.44 -7.50 10.86
CA GLU A 222 14.41 -8.14 10.06
C GLU A 222 13.96 -7.26 8.87
N PRO A 223 14.82 -7.12 7.85
CA PRO A 223 14.53 -6.28 6.70
C PRO A 223 13.33 -6.78 5.88
N SER A 224 12.96 -8.05 6.03
CA SER A 224 11.80 -8.66 5.38
C SER A 224 10.46 -8.19 5.94
N LEU A 225 10.40 -7.58 7.13
CA LEU A 225 9.16 -7.09 7.75
C LEU A 225 9.10 -5.57 7.91
N ILE A 226 9.92 -4.83 7.15
CA ILE A 226 9.89 -3.36 7.17
C ILE A 226 8.62 -2.84 6.51
N TYR A 227 7.97 -1.86 7.12
CA TYR A 227 6.81 -1.18 6.55
C TYR A 227 7.16 -0.55 5.19
N ARG A 228 6.38 -0.92 4.18
CA ARG A 228 6.48 -0.32 2.85
C ARG A 228 6.05 1.14 2.88
N PRO A 229 6.83 2.05 2.29
CA PRO A 229 6.37 3.41 2.07
C PRO A 229 5.13 3.44 1.16
N ARG A 230 4.07 4.14 1.59
CA ARG A 230 2.80 4.28 0.86
C ARG A 230 2.96 4.69 -0.61
N TRP A 231 3.93 5.55 -0.92
CA TRP A 231 4.17 6.01 -2.28
C TRP A 231 4.63 4.90 -3.24
N LEU A 232 5.03 3.72 -2.76
CA LEU A 232 5.28 2.55 -3.60
C LEU A 232 4.02 1.74 -3.92
N GLU A 233 2.94 1.95 -3.17
CA GLU A 233 1.68 1.20 -3.25
C GLU A 233 0.56 2.01 -3.90
N ASP A 234 0.70 3.34 -3.94
CA ASP A 234 -0.24 4.28 -4.54
C ASP A 234 0.33 4.91 -5.82
N PRO A 235 -0.19 4.53 -7.02
CA PRO A 235 0.25 5.07 -8.30
C PRO A 235 0.18 6.60 -8.42
N LYS A 236 -0.87 7.22 -7.87
CA LYS A 236 -1.07 8.67 -7.97
C LYS A 236 -0.07 9.40 -7.08
N LEU A 237 0.16 8.90 -5.87
CA LEU A 237 1.15 9.46 -4.96
C LEU A 237 2.58 9.36 -5.51
N LEU A 238 2.94 8.22 -6.12
CA LEU A 238 4.23 8.03 -6.79
C LEU A 238 4.44 9.07 -7.89
N ILE A 239 3.47 9.20 -8.79
CA ILE A 239 3.56 10.11 -9.94
C ILE A 239 3.59 11.56 -9.49
N SER A 240 2.75 11.93 -8.51
CA SER A 240 2.77 13.27 -7.90
C SER A 240 4.15 13.60 -7.32
N SER A 241 4.76 12.65 -6.60
CA SER A 241 6.10 12.81 -6.01
C SER A 241 7.18 13.01 -7.08
N ILE A 242 7.16 12.21 -8.14
CA ILE A 242 8.11 12.35 -9.27
C ILE A 242 7.93 13.72 -9.95
N LEU A 243 6.70 14.13 -10.24
CA LEU A 243 6.41 15.42 -10.87
C LEU A 243 6.81 16.59 -9.97
N GLY A 244 6.64 16.47 -8.65
CA GLY A 244 7.10 17.44 -7.67
C GLY A 244 8.61 17.63 -7.70
N VAL A 245 9.39 16.54 -7.72
CA VAL A 245 10.85 16.59 -7.84
C VAL A 245 11.27 17.25 -9.17
N LEU A 246 10.67 16.84 -10.29
CA LEU A 246 10.95 17.41 -11.61
C LEU A 246 10.61 18.90 -11.67
N SER A 247 9.50 19.32 -11.05
CA SER A 247 9.10 20.72 -10.91
C SER A 247 10.16 21.52 -10.16
N ILE A 248 10.61 21.07 -8.98
CA ILE A 248 11.62 21.75 -8.17
C ILE A 248 12.94 21.90 -8.95
N CYS A 249 13.42 20.82 -9.58
CA CYS A 249 14.64 20.87 -10.41
C CYS A 249 14.49 21.85 -11.58
N SER A 250 13.34 21.84 -12.26
CA SER A 250 13.08 22.72 -13.40
C SER A 250 13.00 24.20 -12.98
N ILE A 251 12.35 24.51 -11.86
CA ILE A 251 12.31 25.86 -11.28
C ILE A 251 13.72 26.32 -10.90
N GLY A 252 14.52 25.45 -10.26
CA GLY A 252 15.91 25.74 -9.95
C GLY A 252 16.73 26.10 -11.20
N LEU A 253 16.54 25.36 -12.30
CA LEU A 253 17.16 25.67 -13.59
C LEU A 253 16.68 27.00 -14.18
N VAL A 254 15.38 27.34 -14.07
CA VAL A 254 14.87 28.66 -14.48
C VAL A 254 15.55 29.78 -13.68
N LEU A 255 15.63 29.64 -12.35
CA LEU A 255 16.28 30.62 -11.47
C LEU A 255 17.75 30.84 -11.86
N MET A 256 18.50 29.76 -12.07
CA MET A 256 19.92 29.81 -12.42
C MET A 256 20.18 30.36 -13.83
N THR A 257 19.33 30.04 -14.82
CA THR A 257 19.62 30.36 -16.23
C THR A 257 18.95 31.63 -16.73
N VAL A 258 17.85 32.05 -16.11
CA VAL A 258 17.06 33.23 -16.52
C VAL A 258 17.27 34.39 -15.55
N PHE A 259 17.08 34.16 -14.26
CA PHE A 259 17.04 35.23 -13.26
C PHE A 259 18.44 35.63 -12.76
N LEU A 260 19.29 34.66 -12.43
CA LEU A 260 20.63 34.93 -11.89
C LEU A 260 21.50 35.79 -12.84
N PRO A 261 21.54 35.56 -14.17
CA PRO A 261 22.30 36.41 -15.08
C PRO A 261 21.80 37.86 -15.10
N HIS A 262 20.49 38.06 -15.05
CA HIS A 262 19.90 39.40 -15.00
C HIS A 262 20.22 40.13 -13.70
N LEU A 263 20.23 39.42 -12.58
CA LEU A 263 20.62 39.98 -11.28
C LEU A 263 22.10 40.42 -11.31
N ILE A 264 23.00 39.58 -11.84
CA ILE A 264 24.43 39.89 -11.95
C ILE A 264 24.68 41.09 -12.85
N THR A 265 23.99 41.19 -14.00
CA THR A 265 24.13 42.36 -14.88
C THR A 265 23.67 43.66 -14.22
N ARG A 266 22.65 43.59 -13.36
CA ARG A 266 22.11 44.76 -12.66
C ARG A 266 22.97 45.22 -11.48
N ILE A 267 23.72 44.31 -10.86
CA ILE A 267 24.65 44.66 -9.76
C ILE A 267 25.93 45.31 -10.33
N LYS A 268 26.34 44.93 -11.54
CA LYS A 268 27.58 45.42 -12.17
C LYS A 268 27.45 46.72 -12.95
N GLY A 269 26.22 47.20 -13.19
CA GLY A 269 25.93 48.44 -13.92
C GLY A 269 25.35 49.48 -12.99
#